data_AF-A0AA85F5L0-F1
#
_entry.id   AF-A0AA85F5L0-F1
#
_cell.length_a   1.000
_cell.length_b   1.000
_cell.length_c   1.000
_cell.angle_alpha   90.00
_cell.angle_beta   90.00
_cell.angle_gamma   90.00
#
_symmetry.space_group_name_H-M   'P 1'
#
loop_
_entity.id
_entity.type
_entity.pdbx_description
1 polymer ?
#
loop_
_entity_poly.entity_id
_entity_poly.type
_entity_poly.pdbx_seq_one_letter_code
_entity_poly.pdbx_strand_id
1 'polypeptide(L)'
;MLLKVILIYVIIIMLIYREGNTLDYLSKECGSKSEWGPWRCPGIGTKCTANIATRYKCIGGNCTNDSLCAKLENHTVFCEGYLPCPRTGQWCSWSPIIQHCTRNCGPRGMGLRLRQCACPKPSQDGTDCEIPPETAGMIGNLLVNNSTDAPTGSALEAILKGEGLWEPCNRHHCPYLKTLNAEEDLLVLEDLNMQRAEDTWISSGGLPQRIHGPLKLFCPSSRNSRKKIFDKSERFPKSKFYWTRSIPTSSKEPYDIPGVPIVNSNLFIVENDHLTIRSLEPSTMGIYRFGYEYDPGYFETICFFPVYIHQWQQVLSHGVTFDLVCNSLGLWPIISKSAKTKWFVYWNVTLLEKEEQNDTKKHKLWWYTELKNSHINKHEGNNSFDNQTDNPSIFGTQFTLWDTEYKRLHDTVKKMTGYYECHIFNQINSTFNRTFITQSIHLIIKSPSNIWTL
;
A
#
# COMPACT_ATOMS: atom_id res chain seq x y z
N MET A 1 -65.05 86.01 12.41
CA MET A 1 -65.39 85.03 11.36
C MET A 1 -64.23 84.77 10.39
N LEU A 2 -63.42 85.79 10.03
CA LEU A 2 -62.30 85.66 9.08
C LEU A 2 -61.18 84.67 9.49
N LEU A 3 -60.85 84.60 10.79
CA LEU A 3 -59.73 83.76 11.27
C LEU A 3 -59.98 82.24 11.14
N LYS A 4 -61.25 81.79 11.20
CA LYS A 4 -61.60 80.36 11.06
C LYS A 4 -61.48 79.87 9.60
N VAL A 5 -61.76 80.73 8.63
CA VAL A 5 -61.70 80.38 7.20
C VAL A 5 -60.24 80.25 6.74
N ILE A 6 -59.37 81.14 7.22
CA ILE A 6 -57.93 81.09 6.90
C ILE A 6 -57.29 79.81 7.48
N LEU A 7 -57.64 79.44 8.72
CA LEU A 7 -57.10 78.23 9.35
C LEU A 7 -57.50 76.95 8.58
N ILE A 8 -58.75 76.85 8.12
CA ILE A 8 -59.22 75.70 7.33
C ILE A 8 -58.49 75.65 5.98
N TYR A 9 -58.31 76.79 5.32
CA TYR A 9 -57.62 76.85 4.03
C TYR A 9 -56.14 76.45 4.15
N VAL A 10 -55.46 76.89 5.23
CA VAL A 10 -54.07 76.49 5.51
C VAL A 10 -53.98 75.00 5.84
N ILE A 11 -54.93 74.43 6.59
CA ILE A 11 -54.97 72.99 6.89
C ILE A 11 -55.20 72.17 5.61
N ILE A 12 -56.09 72.60 4.72
CA ILE A 12 -56.33 71.91 3.43
C ILE A 12 -55.08 71.96 2.56
N ILE A 13 -54.41 73.12 2.45
CA ILE A 13 -53.14 73.24 1.69
C ILE A 13 -52.06 72.35 2.31
N MET A 14 -51.92 72.33 3.63
CA MET A 14 -50.96 71.46 4.32
C MET A 14 -51.26 69.96 4.10
N LEU A 15 -52.53 69.57 4.06
CA LEU A 15 -52.93 68.18 3.78
C LEU A 15 -52.63 67.78 2.33
N ILE A 16 -52.95 68.64 1.36
CA ILE A 16 -52.65 68.42 -0.06
C ILE A 16 -51.13 68.35 -0.31
N TYR A 17 -50.36 69.24 0.32
CA TYR A 17 -48.89 69.26 0.20
C TYR A 17 -48.24 68.03 0.86
N ARG A 18 -48.83 67.52 1.94
CA ARG A 18 -48.37 66.30 2.63
C ARG A 18 -48.64 65.03 1.81
N GLU A 19 -49.80 64.92 1.16
CA GLU A 19 -50.14 63.78 0.30
C GLU A 19 -49.27 63.74 -0.98
N GLY A 20 -49.00 64.89 -1.59
CA GLY A 20 -48.14 65.00 -2.78
C GLY A 20 -46.70 64.54 -2.54
N ASN A 21 -46.10 64.90 -1.39
CA ASN A 21 -44.73 64.48 -1.03
C ASN A 21 -44.63 62.98 -0.69
N THR A 22 -45.70 62.36 -0.17
CA THR A 22 -45.68 60.93 0.14
C THR A 22 -45.72 60.04 -1.10
N LEU A 23 -46.45 60.44 -2.15
CA LEU A 23 -46.53 59.67 -3.40
C LEU A 23 -45.20 59.71 -4.18
N ASP A 24 -44.51 60.85 -4.17
CA ASP A 24 -43.24 61.03 -4.86
C ASP A 24 -42.09 60.27 -4.17
N TYR A 25 -42.09 60.25 -2.83
CA TYR A 25 -41.17 59.41 -2.04
C TYR A 25 -41.38 57.91 -2.31
N LEU A 26 -42.63 57.45 -2.30
CA LEU A 26 -43.00 56.05 -2.60
C LEU A 26 -42.59 55.64 -4.02
N SER A 27 -42.81 56.52 -5.01
CA SER A 27 -42.40 56.29 -6.41
C SER A 27 -40.89 56.10 -6.53
N LYS A 28 -40.10 56.93 -5.86
CA LYS A 28 -38.62 56.89 -5.91
C LYS A 28 -38.03 55.68 -5.20
N GLU A 29 -38.63 55.28 -4.07
CA GLU A 29 -38.18 54.09 -3.33
C GLU A 29 -38.55 52.79 -4.05
N CYS A 30 -39.77 52.70 -4.60
CA CYS A 30 -40.19 51.57 -5.41
C CYS A 30 -39.40 51.49 -6.74
N GLY A 31 -39.06 52.61 -7.38
CA GLY A 31 -38.27 52.62 -8.62
C GLY A 31 -36.84 52.08 -8.49
N SER A 32 -36.25 52.15 -7.30
CA SER A 32 -34.85 51.76 -7.07
C SER A 32 -34.66 50.43 -6.34
N LYS A 33 -35.62 50.02 -5.50
CA LYS A 33 -35.48 48.84 -4.63
C LYS A 33 -36.51 47.73 -4.87
N SER A 34 -37.49 47.94 -5.75
CA SER A 34 -38.50 46.91 -6.00
C SER A 34 -38.05 45.89 -7.04
N GLU A 35 -38.40 44.64 -6.78
CA GLU A 35 -38.25 43.54 -7.73
C GLU A 35 -39.64 43.00 -8.08
N TRP A 36 -39.73 42.34 -9.24
CA TRP A 36 -40.95 41.67 -9.65
C TRP A 36 -41.20 40.43 -8.79
N GLY A 37 -42.35 40.37 -8.13
CA GLY A 37 -42.78 39.18 -7.43
C GLY A 37 -43.25 38.06 -8.38
N PRO A 38 -43.52 36.86 -7.82
CA PRO A 38 -44.00 35.73 -8.61
C PRO A 38 -45.35 36.05 -9.27
N TRP A 39 -45.60 35.43 -10.42
CA TRP A 39 -46.89 35.48 -11.10
C TRP A 39 -47.99 34.87 -10.22
N ARG A 40 -49.12 35.57 -10.10
CA ARG A 40 -50.29 35.10 -9.39
C ARG A 40 -51.48 35.04 -10.33
N CYS A 41 -52.22 33.94 -10.30
CA CYS A 41 -53.52 33.86 -10.95
C CYS A 41 -54.63 34.12 -9.93
N PRO A 42 -55.76 34.73 -10.34
CA PRO A 42 -57.02 34.63 -9.61
C PRO A 42 -57.44 33.15 -9.52
N GLY A 43 -57.78 32.66 -8.31
CA GLY A 43 -58.15 31.27 -8.10
C GLY A 43 -58.42 30.88 -6.65
N ILE A 44 -59.02 29.70 -6.44
CA ILE A 44 -59.20 29.08 -5.12
C ILE A 44 -58.13 28.00 -4.95
N GLY A 45 -57.27 28.15 -3.93
CA GLY A 45 -56.18 27.22 -3.66
C GLY A 45 -55.08 27.25 -4.73
N THR A 46 -54.66 26.07 -5.22
CA THR A 46 -53.57 25.92 -6.21
C THR A 46 -54.04 25.97 -7.68
N LYS A 47 -55.29 26.34 -7.94
CA LYS A 47 -55.87 26.33 -9.29
C LYS A 47 -56.25 27.74 -9.75
N CYS A 48 -55.61 28.19 -10.83
CA CYS A 48 -55.97 29.41 -11.54
C CYS A 48 -57.39 29.25 -12.14
N THR A 49 -58.33 30.12 -11.79
CA THR A 49 -59.71 30.12 -12.32
C THR A 49 -59.92 31.13 -13.45
N ALA A 50 -58.90 31.94 -13.76
CA ALA A 50 -58.92 32.92 -14.82
C ALA A 50 -57.73 32.74 -15.77
N ASN A 51 -57.93 33.17 -17.01
CA ASN A 51 -56.95 33.20 -18.12
C ASN A 51 -56.01 34.42 -18.05
N ILE A 52 -55.84 35.03 -16.87
CA ILE A 52 -55.00 36.21 -16.69
C ILE A 52 -54.15 35.99 -15.44
N ALA A 53 -52.84 36.07 -15.60
CA ALA A 53 -51.89 36.11 -14.49
C ALA A 53 -51.39 37.54 -14.27
N THR A 54 -51.24 37.93 -13.01
CA THR A 54 -50.74 39.25 -12.60
C THR A 54 -49.54 39.09 -11.69
N ARG A 55 -48.48 39.87 -11.93
CA ARG A 55 -47.38 40.02 -10.98
C ARG A 55 -47.27 41.48 -10.53
N TYR A 56 -46.77 41.67 -9.33
CA TYR A 56 -46.66 42.98 -8.66
C TYR A 56 -45.21 43.28 -8.30
N LYS A 57 -44.84 44.55 -8.25
CA LYS A 57 -43.57 44.99 -7.67
C LYS A 57 -43.66 45.13 -6.16
N CYS A 58 -42.61 44.74 -5.46
CA CYS A 58 -42.44 44.97 -4.02
C CYS A 58 -40.97 44.85 -3.63
N ILE A 59 -40.67 45.28 -2.41
CA ILE A 59 -39.36 45.12 -1.80
C ILE A 59 -39.38 43.75 -1.09
N GLY A 60 -38.50 42.82 -1.47
CA GLY A 60 -38.40 41.48 -0.87
C GLY A 60 -39.02 40.31 -1.65
N GLY A 61 -39.43 40.52 -2.91
CA GLY A 61 -39.66 39.45 -3.89
C GLY A 61 -40.96 38.63 -3.78
N ASN A 62 -41.67 38.56 -2.64
CA ASN A 62 -42.94 37.81 -2.54
C ASN A 62 -44.18 38.72 -2.62
N CYS A 63 -44.36 39.38 -3.76
CA CYS A 63 -45.30 40.51 -3.89
C CYS A 63 -46.75 40.08 -4.09
N THR A 64 -47.69 40.78 -3.45
CA THR A 64 -49.15 40.59 -3.56
C THR A 64 -49.83 41.89 -4.00
N ASN A 65 -51.12 41.85 -4.31
CA ASN A 65 -51.90 43.04 -4.70
C ASN A 65 -51.87 44.14 -3.63
N ASP A 66 -51.77 43.76 -2.35
CA ASP A 66 -51.75 44.69 -1.22
C ASP A 66 -50.36 45.25 -0.92
N SER A 67 -49.33 44.83 -1.67
CA SER A 67 -47.96 45.29 -1.44
C SER A 67 -47.81 46.78 -1.75
N LEU A 68 -46.94 47.46 -0.99
CA LEU A 68 -46.76 48.91 -1.04
C LEU A 68 -46.50 49.45 -2.46
N CYS A 69 -45.64 48.76 -3.22
CA CYS A 69 -45.28 49.12 -4.60
C CYS A 69 -46.20 48.52 -5.67
N ALA A 70 -47.14 47.63 -5.30
CA ALA A 70 -48.04 46.96 -6.25
C ALA A 70 -49.04 47.93 -6.90
N LYS A 71 -49.33 49.04 -6.23
CA LYS A 71 -50.28 50.07 -6.67
C LYS A 71 -49.72 51.02 -7.72
N LEU A 72 -48.40 51.02 -7.93
CA LEU A 72 -47.72 51.89 -8.90
C LEU A 72 -47.69 51.25 -10.30
N GLU A 73 -47.44 49.95 -10.37
CA GLU A 73 -47.29 49.22 -11.62
C GLU A 73 -47.59 47.74 -11.40
N ASN A 74 -48.42 47.17 -12.27
CA ASN A 74 -48.66 45.73 -12.33
C ASN A 74 -48.54 45.28 -13.79
N HIS A 75 -48.09 44.03 -13.97
CA HIS A 75 -48.04 43.42 -15.29
C HIS A 75 -49.06 42.29 -15.34
N THR A 76 -49.90 42.32 -16.36
CA THR A 76 -50.88 41.28 -16.66
C THR A 76 -50.54 40.61 -17.97
N VAL A 77 -50.55 39.28 -18.00
CA VAL A 77 -50.42 38.51 -19.24
C VAL A 77 -51.63 37.61 -19.42
N PHE A 78 -52.05 37.47 -20.68
CA PHE A 78 -53.11 36.54 -21.06
C PHE A 78 -52.53 35.13 -21.13
N CYS A 79 -53.13 34.20 -20.41
CA CYS A 79 -52.79 32.79 -20.42
C CYS A 79 -53.88 32.06 -21.24
N GLU A 80 -53.55 31.59 -22.44
CA GLU A 80 -54.48 30.77 -23.22
C GLU A 80 -54.69 29.39 -22.57
N GLY A 81 -55.72 29.29 -21.72
CA GLY A 81 -56.21 28.03 -21.17
C GLY A 81 -55.34 27.39 -20.06
N TYR A 82 -55.69 26.13 -19.72
CA TYR A 82 -55.09 25.29 -18.66
C TYR A 82 -53.64 24.84 -18.96
N LEU A 83 -52.74 25.74 -19.36
CA LEU A 83 -51.31 25.45 -19.57
C LEU A 83 -50.48 25.86 -18.34
N PRO A 84 -49.52 25.02 -17.87
CA PRO A 84 -48.78 25.27 -16.65
C PRO A 84 -47.79 26.44 -16.80
N CYS A 85 -47.61 27.23 -15.73
CA CYS A 85 -46.70 28.38 -15.68
C CYS A 85 -45.25 28.04 -16.14
N PRO A 86 -44.48 29.03 -16.64
CA PRO A 86 -43.06 28.86 -16.95
C PRO A 86 -42.32 28.23 -15.76
N ARG A 87 -41.58 27.16 -16.04
CA ARG A 87 -40.91 26.37 -15.01
C ARG A 87 -39.44 26.24 -15.35
N THR A 88 -38.58 26.73 -14.47
CA THR A 88 -37.13 26.52 -14.57
C THR A 88 -36.80 25.05 -14.37
N GLY A 89 -35.91 24.54 -15.22
CA GLY A 89 -35.39 23.18 -15.12
C GLY A 89 -34.56 22.96 -13.86
N GLN A 90 -34.65 21.77 -13.27
CA GLN A 90 -33.70 21.33 -12.25
C GLN A 90 -33.11 19.97 -12.59
N TRP A 91 -31.84 19.82 -12.23
CA TRP A 91 -31.08 18.59 -12.41
C TRP A 91 -31.69 17.46 -11.57
N CYS A 92 -31.97 16.34 -12.21
CA CYS A 92 -32.22 15.10 -11.50
C CYS A 92 -30.95 14.62 -10.76
N SER A 93 -31.14 13.73 -9.79
CA SER A 93 -30.01 13.01 -9.20
C SER A 93 -29.19 12.29 -10.27
N TRP A 94 -27.89 12.17 -10.03
CA TRP A 94 -27.01 11.42 -10.91
C TRP A 94 -27.49 9.98 -11.09
N SER A 95 -27.30 9.45 -12.30
CA SER A 95 -27.56 8.04 -12.61
C SER A 95 -26.82 7.14 -11.61
N PRO A 96 -27.46 6.09 -11.09
CA PRO A 96 -26.80 5.16 -10.18
C PRO A 96 -25.67 4.37 -10.87
N ILE A 97 -25.66 4.33 -12.20
CA ILE A 97 -24.73 3.55 -13.02
C ILE A 97 -23.87 4.50 -13.86
N ILE A 98 -22.57 4.20 -13.92
CA ILE A 98 -21.63 4.85 -14.85
C ILE A 98 -21.71 4.12 -16.20
N GLN A 99 -21.89 4.88 -17.28
CA GLN A 99 -21.89 4.35 -18.63
C GLN A 99 -20.46 4.03 -19.06
N HIS A 100 -20.28 2.86 -19.68
CA HIS A 100 -19.07 2.38 -20.34
C HIS A 100 -17.75 2.88 -19.74
N CYS A 101 -17.10 2.01 -18.98
CA CYS A 101 -15.76 2.25 -18.49
C CYS A 101 -14.72 2.24 -19.61
N THR A 102 -13.71 3.11 -19.52
CA THR A 102 -12.53 3.07 -20.41
C THR A 102 -11.74 1.77 -20.28
N ARG A 103 -11.89 1.06 -19.17
CA ARG A 103 -11.30 -0.27 -18.93
C ARG A 103 -12.38 -1.28 -18.57
N ASN A 104 -12.08 -2.58 -18.68
CA ASN A 104 -13.05 -3.63 -18.33
C ASN A 104 -12.91 -4.14 -16.89
N CYS A 105 -11.79 -3.85 -16.24
CA CYS A 105 -11.45 -4.29 -14.89
C CYS A 105 -10.25 -3.50 -14.36
N GLY A 106 -9.91 -3.69 -13.08
CA GLY A 106 -8.81 -3.05 -12.38
C GLY A 106 -9.26 -1.82 -11.57
N PRO A 107 -8.37 -1.24 -10.75
CA PRO A 107 -8.68 -0.03 -9.98
C PRO A 107 -8.63 1.26 -10.83
N ARG A 108 -8.24 1.11 -12.10
CA ARG A 108 -8.10 2.21 -13.07
C ARG A 108 -9.21 2.09 -14.10
N GLY A 109 -9.69 3.23 -14.57
CA GLY A 109 -10.77 3.32 -15.52
C GLY A 109 -11.74 4.40 -15.10
N MET A 110 -12.04 5.28 -16.04
CA MET A 110 -12.99 6.36 -15.86
C MET A 110 -14.21 6.07 -16.73
N GLY A 111 -15.35 6.63 -16.36
CA GLY A 111 -16.56 6.54 -17.16
C GLY A 111 -17.47 7.72 -16.92
N LEU A 112 -18.49 7.82 -17.77
CA LEU A 112 -19.44 8.92 -17.77
C LEU A 112 -20.66 8.57 -16.93
N ARG A 113 -20.89 9.29 -15.83
CA ARG A 113 -22.18 9.28 -15.14
C ARG A 113 -23.03 10.42 -15.68
N LEU A 114 -24.27 10.12 -16.03
CA LEU A 114 -25.20 11.10 -16.59
C LEU A 114 -26.27 11.50 -15.58
N ARG A 115 -26.80 12.71 -15.75
CA ARG A 115 -28.05 13.20 -15.14
C ARG A 115 -28.87 13.91 -16.20
N GLN A 116 -30.15 14.11 -15.92
CA GLN A 116 -31.09 14.73 -16.86
C GLN A 116 -31.63 16.05 -16.28
N CYS A 117 -31.86 17.03 -17.14
CA CYS A 117 -32.61 18.24 -16.80
C CYS A 117 -34.13 17.98 -16.90
N ALA A 118 -34.68 17.31 -15.89
CA ALA A 118 -36.07 16.86 -15.92
C ALA A 118 -36.78 16.85 -14.56
N CYS A 119 -36.15 17.32 -13.48
CA CYS A 119 -36.65 17.16 -12.11
C CYS A 119 -36.85 18.50 -11.37
N PRO A 120 -37.68 19.45 -11.86
CA PRO A 120 -38.66 19.26 -12.93
C PRO A 120 -38.14 19.69 -14.32
N LYS A 121 -38.81 19.20 -15.37
CA LYS A 121 -38.49 19.55 -16.78
C LYS A 121 -38.80 21.03 -17.07
N PRO A 122 -37.93 21.75 -17.81
CA PRO A 122 -38.24 23.09 -18.28
C PRO A 122 -39.52 23.13 -19.14
N SER A 123 -40.28 24.22 -19.08
CA SER A 123 -41.53 24.38 -19.85
C SER A 123 -41.69 25.81 -20.38
N GLN A 124 -42.18 25.90 -21.63
CA GLN A 124 -42.44 27.12 -22.41
C GLN A 124 -41.28 28.13 -22.37
N ASP A 125 -41.33 29.07 -21.43
CA ASP A 125 -40.37 30.18 -21.24
C ASP A 125 -39.48 30.02 -19.99
N GLY A 126 -39.52 28.85 -19.34
CA GLY A 126 -38.64 28.54 -18.22
C GLY A 126 -37.19 28.34 -18.67
N THR A 127 -36.24 28.80 -17.85
CA THR A 127 -34.81 28.62 -18.12
C THR A 127 -34.41 27.15 -18.04
N ASP A 128 -33.45 26.74 -18.87
CA ASP A 128 -32.83 25.42 -18.79
C ASP A 128 -32.06 25.26 -17.47
N CYS A 129 -31.62 24.03 -17.17
CA CYS A 129 -30.86 23.77 -15.95
C CYS A 129 -29.55 24.58 -15.91
N GLU A 130 -29.30 25.25 -14.79
CA GLU A 130 -28.06 26.00 -14.59
C GLU A 130 -26.86 25.04 -14.54
N ILE A 131 -25.87 25.29 -15.40
CA ILE A 131 -24.62 24.52 -15.43
C ILE A 131 -23.79 24.95 -14.22
N PRO A 132 -23.41 24.02 -13.33
CA PRO A 132 -22.64 24.39 -12.16
C PRO A 132 -21.27 25.02 -12.52
N PRO A 133 -20.85 26.10 -11.85
CA PRO A 133 -19.60 26.80 -12.17
C PRO A 133 -18.35 25.91 -12.01
N GLU A 134 -18.41 24.88 -11.16
CA GLU A 134 -17.34 23.89 -11.00
C GLU A 134 -17.08 23.05 -12.27
N THR A 135 -18.05 22.93 -13.18
CA THR A 135 -17.91 22.17 -14.42
C THR A 135 -16.81 22.76 -15.31
N ALA A 136 -16.68 24.09 -15.36
CA ALA A 136 -15.61 24.77 -16.11
C ALA A 136 -14.22 24.46 -15.55
N GLY A 137 -14.08 24.38 -14.21
CA GLY A 137 -12.83 24.00 -13.55
C GLY A 137 -12.43 22.54 -13.79
N MET A 138 -13.42 21.63 -13.85
CA MET A 138 -13.17 20.21 -14.17
C MET A 138 -12.65 20.03 -15.60
N ILE A 139 -13.18 20.80 -16.57
CA ILE A 139 -12.76 20.72 -17.98
C ILE A 139 -11.30 21.13 -18.17
N GLY A 140 -10.85 22.19 -17.51
CA GLY A 140 -9.44 22.62 -17.55
C GLY A 140 -8.47 21.53 -17.10
N ASN A 141 -8.82 20.78 -16.06
CA ASN A 141 -8.00 19.68 -15.54
C ASN A 141 -8.04 18.42 -16.43
N LEU A 142 -9.17 18.15 -17.09
CA LEU A 142 -9.35 16.97 -17.95
C LEU A 142 -8.63 17.10 -19.30
N LEU A 143 -8.50 18.32 -19.85
CA LEU A 143 -7.83 18.57 -21.13
C LEU A 143 -6.29 18.66 -21.04
N VAL A 144 -5.76 18.92 -19.85
CA VAL A 144 -4.29 19.02 -19.62
C VAL A 144 -3.65 17.64 -19.45
N ASN A 145 -4.41 16.64 -19.00
CA ASN A 145 -3.90 15.30 -18.78
C ASN A 145 -4.06 14.44 -20.05
N ASN A 146 -2.96 14.21 -20.76
CA ASN A 146 -2.88 13.29 -21.91
C ASN A 146 -2.92 11.82 -21.44
N SER A 147 -4.04 11.41 -20.84
CA SER A 147 -4.28 10.07 -20.31
C SER A 147 -5.14 9.27 -21.28
N THR A 148 -4.88 7.96 -21.39
CA THR A 148 -5.74 7.03 -22.13
C THR A 148 -7.15 6.92 -21.54
N ASP A 149 -7.35 7.39 -20.31
CA ASP A 149 -8.63 7.40 -19.59
C ASP A 149 -9.33 8.79 -19.66
N ALA A 150 -8.94 9.65 -20.61
CA ALA A 150 -9.57 10.96 -20.83
C ALA A 150 -10.95 10.83 -21.52
N PRO A 151 -11.92 11.72 -21.22
CA PRO A 151 -13.22 11.72 -21.89
C PRO A 151 -13.06 12.13 -23.36
N THR A 152 -13.76 11.43 -24.27
CA THR A 152 -13.73 11.71 -25.71
C THR A 152 -15.14 11.81 -26.29
N GLY A 153 -15.26 12.56 -27.40
CA GLY A 153 -16.52 12.67 -28.17
C GLY A 153 -17.73 13.09 -27.34
N SER A 154 -18.77 12.27 -27.35
CA SER A 154 -20.06 12.52 -26.69
C SER A 154 -19.95 12.66 -25.16
N ALA A 155 -18.95 12.06 -24.52
CA ALA A 155 -18.73 12.23 -23.09
C ALA A 155 -18.29 13.65 -22.73
N LEU A 156 -17.43 14.25 -23.57
CA LEU A 156 -16.99 15.63 -23.38
C LEU A 156 -18.16 16.61 -23.59
N GLU A 157 -19.01 16.35 -24.58
CA GLU A 157 -20.20 17.16 -24.84
C GLU A 157 -21.21 17.12 -23.68
N ALA A 158 -21.46 15.94 -23.10
CA ALA A 158 -22.32 15.80 -21.93
C ALA A 158 -21.77 16.55 -20.71
N ILE A 159 -20.46 16.49 -20.47
CA ILE A 159 -19.80 17.25 -19.40
C ILE A 159 -19.95 18.75 -19.65
N LEU A 160 -19.73 19.22 -20.89
CA LEU A 160 -19.86 20.64 -21.26
C LEU A 160 -21.28 21.18 -21.04
N LYS A 161 -22.31 20.34 -21.21
CA LYS A 161 -23.71 20.69 -20.95
C LYS A 161 -24.11 20.58 -19.46
N GLY A 162 -23.19 20.16 -18.58
CA GLY A 162 -23.48 19.89 -17.18
C GLY A 162 -24.29 18.60 -16.93
N GLU A 163 -24.52 17.80 -17.97
CA GLU A 163 -25.25 16.53 -17.93
C GLU A 163 -24.35 15.36 -17.53
N GLY A 164 -23.04 15.50 -17.67
CA GLY A 164 -22.03 14.45 -17.47
C GLY A 164 -21.08 14.73 -16.31
N LEU A 165 -20.73 13.67 -15.58
CA LEU A 165 -19.67 13.64 -14.58
C LEU A 165 -18.68 12.53 -14.93
N TRP A 166 -17.39 12.87 -15.02
CA TRP A 166 -16.33 11.92 -15.31
C TRP A 166 -15.73 11.39 -14.00
N GLU A 167 -15.91 10.10 -13.72
CA GLU A 167 -15.50 9.53 -12.43
C GLU A 167 -15.02 8.07 -12.53
N PRO A 168 -14.32 7.55 -11.50
CA PRO A 168 -13.82 6.18 -11.50
C PRO A 168 -14.94 5.14 -11.50
N CYS A 169 -14.84 4.16 -12.39
CA CYS A 169 -15.95 3.24 -12.66
C CYS A 169 -15.60 1.76 -12.44
N ASN A 170 -14.32 1.37 -12.53
CA ASN A 170 -13.88 0.01 -12.18
C ASN A 170 -13.25 -0.03 -10.80
N ARG A 171 -13.82 -0.87 -9.95
CA ARG A 171 -13.22 -1.27 -8.67
C ARG A 171 -13.00 -2.77 -8.55
N HIS A 172 -13.48 -3.54 -9.54
CA HIS A 172 -13.32 -4.99 -9.58
C HIS A 172 -11.94 -5.35 -10.13
N HIS A 173 -11.31 -6.35 -9.53
CA HIS A 173 -9.99 -6.81 -9.97
C HIS A 173 -10.06 -7.50 -11.34
N CYS A 174 -9.04 -7.28 -12.16
CA CYS A 174 -8.88 -8.06 -13.39
C CYS A 174 -8.60 -9.53 -13.06
N PRO A 175 -9.06 -10.49 -13.89
CA PRO A 175 -8.56 -11.85 -13.83
C PRO A 175 -7.03 -11.85 -13.97
N TYR A 176 -6.34 -12.54 -13.07
CA TYR A 176 -4.88 -12.65 -13.06
C TYR A 176 -4.46 -14.11 -12.81
N LEU A 177 -3.25 -14.48 -13.24
CA LEU A 177 -2.66 -15.78 -12.92
C LEU A 177 -2.31 -15.83 -11.44
N LYS A 178 -2.90 -16.77 -10.71
CA LYS A 178 -2.68 -16.90 -9.26
C LYS A 178 -1.25 -17.25 -8.88
N THR A 179 -0.51 -17.91 -9.78
CA THR A 179 0.89 -18.28 -9.59
C THR A 179 1.81 -17.36 -10.36
N LEU A 180 3.09 -17.37 -10.01
CA LEU A 180 4.15 -16.76 -10.81
C LEU A 180 4.32 -17.55 -12.11
N ASN A 181 4.71 -16.86 -13.17
CA ASN A 181 5.18 -17.50 -14.40
C ASN A 181 6.70 -17.72 -14.35
N ALA A 182 7.25 -18.45 -15.33
CA ALA A 182 8.67 -18.78 -15.34
C ALA A 182 9.61 -17.55 -15.40
N GLU A 183 9.21 -16.47 -16.07
CA GLU A 183 9.99 -15.23 -16.13
C GLU A 183 9.97 -14.49 -14.78
N GLU A 184 8.81 -14.49 -14.11
CA GLU A 184 8.61 -13.92 -12.78
C GLU A 184 9.40 -14.67 -11.71
N ASP A 185 9.44 -16.00 -11.79
CA ASP A 185 10.26 -16.85 -10.92
C ASP A 185 11.75 -16.54 -11.08
N LEU A 186 12.22 -16.29 -12.31
CA LEU A 186 13.59 -15.88 -12.58
C LEU A 186 13.92 -14.53 -11.95
N LEU A 187 13.01 -13.55 -12.00
CA LEU A 187 13.22 -12.25 -11.37
C LEU A 187 13.38 -12.37 -9.84
N VAL A 188 12.60 -13.24 -9.20
CA VAL A 188 12.75 -13.51 -7.76
C VAL A 188 14.08 -14.20 -7.48
N LEU A 189 14.45 -15.20 -8.28
CA LEU A 189 15.71 -15.92 -8.11
C LEU A 189 16.93 -15.00 -8.31
N GLU A 190 16.88 -14.07 -9.26
CA GLU A 190 17.90 -13.04 -9.47
C GLU A 190 18.06 -12.14 -8.24
N ASP A 191 16.95 -11.65 -7.67
CA ASP A 191 16.99 -10.81 -6.46
C ASP A 191 17.60 -11.56 -5.27
N LEU A 192 17.22 -12.83 -5.06
CA LEU A 192 17.81 -13.70 -4.04
C LEU A 192 19.30 -13.96 -4.30
N ASN A 193 19.72 -14.07 -5.56
CA ASN A 193 21.11 -14.30 -5.94
C ASN A 193 22.00 -13.06 -5.82
N MET A 194 21.43 -11.87 -5.95
CA MET A 194 22.14 -10.60 -5.76
C MET A 194 22.38 -10.26 -4.28
N GLN A 195 21.66 -10.90 -3.36
CA GLN A 195 21.78 -10.62 -1.93
C GLN A 195 23.14 -11.03 -1.37
N ARG A 196 23.75 -10.14 -0.59
CA ARG A 196 25.06 -10.33 0.04
C ARG A 196 24.93 -10.51 1.56
N ALA A 197 25.97 -11.04 2.20
CA ALA A 197 25.96 -11.24 3.66
C ALA A 197 25.95 -9.90 4.43
N GLU A 198 26.61 -8.88 3.87
CA GLU A 198 26.72 -7.55 4.46
C GLU A 198 25.38 -6.80 4.49
N ASP A 199 24.41 -7.20 3.65
CA ASP A 199 23.08 -6.60 3.59
C ASP A 199 22.33 -6.71 4.94
N THR A 200 22.66 -7.71 5.76
CA THR A 200 22.14 -7.84 7.13
C THR A 200 22.56 -6.68 8.01
N TRP A 201 23.79 -6.18 7.83
CA TRP A 201 24.43 -5.23 8.72
C TRP A 201 24.47 -3.81 8.16
N ILE A 202 24.17 -3.62 6.87
CA ILE A 202 24.35 -2.35 6.15
C ILE A 202 23.64 -1.18 6.82
N SER A 203 22.40 -1.38 7.28
CA SER A 203 21.63 -0.33 7.97
C SER A 203 22.05 -0.12 9.44
N SER A 204 22.97 -0.94 9.95
CA SER A 204 23.50 -0.91 11.32
C SER A 204 25.01 -0.67 11.35
N GLY A 205 25.57 -0.03 10.31
CA GLY A 205 26.99 0.35 10.24
C GLY A 205 27.90 -0.65 9.52
N GLY A 206 27.33 -1.67 8.86
CA GLY A 206 28.06 -2.60 7.99
C GLY A 206 28.87 -3.68 8.71
N LEU A 207 28.86 -3.69 10.05
CA LEU A 207 29.57 -4.67 10.86
C LEU A 207 28.61 -5.54 11.67
N PRO A 208 28.92 -6.84 11.84
CA PRO A 208 28.20 -7.71 12.75
C PRO A 208 28.14 -7.15 14.18
N GLN A 209 26.94 -7.14 14.75
CA GLN A 209 26.69 -6.54 16.06
C GLN A 209 26.99 -7.52 17.20
N ARG A 210 27.34 -6.97 18.37
CA ARG A 210 27.51 -7.72 19.62
C ARG A 210 26.16 -7.95 20.30
N ILE A 211 26.14 -8.76 21.34
CA ILE A 211 24.95 -8.98 22.19
C ILE A 211 24.41 -7.63 22.69
N HIS A 212 23.09 -7.50 22.73
CA HIS A 212 22.33 -6.28 23.06
C HIS A 212 22.46 -5.10 22.08
N GLY A 213 23.23 -5.25 20.99
CA GLY A 213 23.26 -4.25 19.94
C GLY A 213 21.93 -4.20 19.17
N PRO A 214 21.48 -3.01 18.71
CA PRO A 214 20.33 -2.91 17.84
C PRO A 214 20.68 -3.36 16.42
N LEU A 215 19.70 -3.91 15.70
CA LEU A 215 19.84 -4.31 14.31
C LEU A 215 18.65 -3.84 13.50
N LYS A 216 18.91 -3.15 12.40
CA LYS A 216 17.89 -2.77 11.40
C LYS A 216 18.12 -3.56 10.12
N LEU A 217 17.08 -4.27 9.68
CA LEU A 217 16.99 -4.97 8.42
C LEU A 217 16.14 -4.16 7.44
N PHE A 218 16.46 -4.28 6.15
CA PHE A 218 15.77 -3.52 5.10
C PHE A 218 15.73 -4.32 3.80
N CYS A 219 14.52 -4.52 3.27
CA CYS A 219 14.35 -5.07 1.92
C CYS A 219 13.95 -3.95 0.94
N PRO A 220 14.85 -3.53 0.03
CA PRO A 220 14.60 -2.35 -0.79
C PRO A 220 13.48 -2.58 -1.82
N SER A 221 12.63 -1.57 -2.03
CA SER A 221 11.59 -1.57 -3.07
C SER A 221 12.14 -1.48 -4.50
N SER A 222 13.43 -1.19 -4.66
CA SER A 222 14.13 -1.19 -5.95
C SER A 222 14.42 -2.60 -6.50
N ARG A 223 14.18 -3.67 -5.72
CA ARG A 223 14.30 -5.06 -6.19
C ARG A 223 13.44 -5.29 -7.43
N ASN A 224 13.97 -6.06 -8.39
CA ASN A 224 13.33 -6.22 -9.69
C ASN A 224 11.98 -6.94 -9.58
N SER A 225 11.92 -8.00 -8.78
CA SER A 225 10.69 -8.75 -8.47
C SER A 225 9.63 -7.86 -7.82
N ARG A 226 10.00 -6.99 -6.87
CA ARG A 226 9.08 -6.02 -6.26
C ARG A 226 8.51 -5.06 -7.30
N LYS A 227 9.39 -4.35 -8.01
CA LYS A 227 9.00 -3.33 -9.00
C LYS A 227 8.19 -3.91 -10.16
N LYS A 228 8.54 -5.12 -10.63
CA LYS A 228 7.93 -5.72 -11.82
C LYS A 228 6.70 -6.58 -11.51
N ILE A 229 6.55 -7.09 -10.28
CA ILE A 229 5.54 -8.08 -9.93
C ILE A 229 4.72 -7.61 -8.72
N PHE A 230 5.32 -7.59 -7.54
CA PHE A 230 4.55 -7.56 -6.28
C PHE A 230 4.00 -6.19 -5.91
N ASP A 231 4.74 -5.11 -6.18
CA ASP A 231 4.29 -3.74 -5.92
C ASP A 231 3.36 -3.22 -7.03
N LYS A 232 3.19 -3.99 -8.12
CA LYS A 232 2.19 -3.65 -9.14
C LYS A 232 0.80 -4.04 -8.65
N SER A 233 0.00 -3.03 -8.34
CA SER A 233 -1.40 -3.18 -7.92
C SER A 233 -2.29 -3.98 -8.88
N GLU A 234 -1.89 -4.11 -10.15
CA GLU A 234 -2.63 -4.85 -11.19
C GLU A 234 -2.28 -6.33 -11.25
N ARG A 235 -1.08 -6.75 -10.79
CA ARG A 235 -0.59 -8.13 -10.93
C ARG A 235 -1.12 -9.05 -9.83
N PHE A 236 -1.06 -8.58 -8.58
CA PHE A 236 -1.59 -9.26 -7.40
C PHE A 236 -2.32 -8.25 -6.50
N PRO A 237 -3.63 -8.03 -6.74
CA PRO A 237 -4.33 -6.92 -6.09
C PRO A 237 -4.55 -7.09 -4.58
N LYS A 238 -4.46 -8.33 -4.08
CA LYS A 238 -4.61 -8.67 -2.66
C LYS A 238 -3.27 -9.02 -2.00
N SER A 239 -2.15 -8.73 -2.67
CA SER A 239 -0.84 -9.06 -2.13
C SER A 239 -0.60 -8.31 -0.81
N LYS A 240 0.03 -9.01 0.13
CA LYS A 240 0.46 -8.45 1.40
C LYS A 240 1.91 -8.82 1.62
N PHE A 241 2.75 -7.82 1.84
CA PHE A 241 4.11 -8.08 2.29
C PHE A 241 4.16 -8.15 3.82
N TYR A 242 5.06 -8.98 4.33
CA TYR A 242 5.36 -9.03 5.75
C TYR A 242 6.71 -9.69 6.00
N TRP A 243 7.19 -9.50 7.22
CA TRP A 243 8.40 -10.13 7.72
C TRP A 243 8.07 -11.44 8.41
N THR A 244 8.92 -12.44 8.21
CA THR A 244 8.81 -13.73 8.87
C THR A 244 10.16 -14.19 9.41
N ARG A 245 10.11 -15.10 10.37
CA ARG A 245 11.28 -15.87 10.81
C ARG A 245 11.15 -17.29 10.28
N SER A 246 12.19 -17.75 9.61
CA SER A 246 12.23 -19.07 9.00
C SER A 246 12.62 -20.11 10.04
N ILE A 247 11.73 -21.06 10.29
CA ILE A 247 11.94 -22.20 11.17
C ILE A 247 11.29 -23.39 10.46
N PRO A 248 11.99 -24.11 9.57
CA PRO A 248 11.38 -25.23 8.89
C PRO A 248 11.07 -26.33 9.92
N THR A 249 9.94 -26.95 9.72
CA THR A 249 9.43 -28.09 10.47
C THR A 249 9.95 -29.42 9.91
N SER A 250 10.31 -29.47 8.61
CA SER A 250 10.85 -30.68 7.97
C SER A 250 11.68 -30.42 6.71
N SER A 251 12.44 -31.42 6.26
CA SER A 251 13.20 -31.40 4.98
C SER A 251 12.32 -31.49 3.73
N LYS A 252 11.00 -31.60 3.87
CA LYS A 252 10.03 -31.64 2.76
C LYS A 252 9.21 -30.36 2.67
N GLU A 253 9.48 -29.41 3.55
CA GLU A 253 8.76 -28.14 3.59
C GLU A 253 9.08 -27.32 2.33
N PRO A 254 8.08 -26.94 1.53
CA PRO A 254 8.29 -26.17 0.32
C PRO A 254 8.77 -24.75 0.62
N TYR A 255 9.44 -24.13 -0.36
CA TYR A 255 10.04 -22.81 -0.22
C TYR A 255 9.04 -21.68 -0.01
N ASP A 256 7.80 -21.89 -0.46
CA ASP A 256 6.71 -20.93 -0.44
C ASP A 256 5.99 -20.86 0.90
N ILE A 257 6.40 -21.67 1.89
CA ILE A 257 5.88 -21.53 3.24
C ILE A 257 6.52 -20.31 3.92
N PRO A 258 5.71 -19.36 4.45
CA PRO A 258 6.21 -18.10 4.99
C PRO A 258 7.07 -18.27 6.24
N GLY A 259 6.87 -19.32 7.03
CA GLY A 259 7.41 -19.42 8.39
C GLY A 259 6.57 -18.63 9.39
N VAL A 260 7.16 -18.20 10.52
CA VAL A 260 6.43 -17.51 11.59
C VAL A 260 6.39 -15.99 11.32
N PRO A 261 5.21 -15.36 11.13
CA PRO A 261 5.12 -13.92 10.93
C PRO A 261 5.63 -13.13 12.13
N ILE A 262 6.35 -12.05 11.86
CA ILE A 262 6.88 -11.15 12.89
C ILE A 262 5.90 -10.01 13.11
N VAL A 263 5.50 -9.83 14.36
CA VAL A 263 4.59 -8.77 14.79
C VAL A 263 5.31 -7.79 15.71
N ASN A 264 4.78 -6.57 15.80
CA ASN A 264 5.30 -5.55 16.70
C ASN A 264 5.28 -6.04 18.15
N SER A 265 6.40 -5.84 18.83
CA SER A 265 6.61 -6.23 20.24
C SER A 265 7.64 -5.31 20.88
N ASN A 266 7.96 -5.56 22.16
CA ASN A 266 9.06 -4.85 22.83
C ASN A 266 10.42 -5.10 22.18
N LEU A 267 10.59 -6.22 21.48
CA LEU A 267 11.86 -6.62 20.84
C LEU A 267 11.91 -6.27 19.36
N PHE A 268 10.77 -6.33 18.66
CA PHE A 268 10.65 -6.13 17.22
C PHE A 268 9.78 -4.92 16.88
N ILE A 269 10.26 -4.07 15.98
CA ILE A 269 9.48 -2.99 15.35
C ILE A 269 9.46 -3.24 13.84
N VAL A 270 8.28 -3.43 13.29
CA VAL A 270 8.01 -3.63 11.87
C VAL A 270 7.46 -2.33 11.29
N GLU A 271 8.18 -1.74 10.35
CA GLU A 271 7.84 -0.49 9.66
C GLU A 271 7.95 -0.70 8.15
N ASN A 272 6.87 -1.16 7.53
CA ASN A 272 6.82 -1.49 6.10
C ASN A 272 7.99 -2.41 5.67
N ASP A 273 8.91 -1.86 4.89
CA ASP A 273 10.10 -2.52 4.33
C ASP A 273 11.25 -2.67 5.33
N HIS A 274 11.08 -2.20 6.57
CA HIS A 274 12.06 -2.25 7.63
C HIS A 274 11.63 -3.14 8.79
N LEU A 275 12.59 -3.87 9.34
CA LEU A 275 12.45 -4.58 10.60
C LEU A 275 13.58 -4.14 11.53
N THR A 276 13.24 -3.63 12.71
CA THR A 276 14.20 -3.26 13.75
C THR A 276 14.11 -4.25 14.90
N ILE A 277 15.22 -4.91 15.21
CA ILE A 277 15.44 -5.70 16.42
C ILE A 277 16.12 -4.78 17.42
N ARG A 278 15.45 -4.46 18.54
CA ARG A 278 15.93 -3.46 19.49
C ARG A 278 17.17 -3.89 20.26
N SER A 279 17.27 -5.19 20.56
CA SER A 279 18.35 -5.80 21.35
C SER A 279 18.61 -7.18 20.78
N LEU A 280 19.81 -7.42 20.26
CA LEU A 280 20.22 -8.74 19.81
C LEU A 280 20.44 -9.66 21.01
N GLU A 281 19.65 -10.72 21.05
CA GLU A 281 19.68 -11.76 22.07
C GLU A 281 19.76 -13.14 21.40
N PRO A 282 20.18 -14.19 22.11
CA PRO A 282 20.21 -15.55 21.57
C PRO A 282 18.85 -15.98 20.98
N SER A 283 17.75 -15.52 21.58
CA SER A 283 16.38 -15.74 21.11
C SER A 283 16.08 -15.10 19.75
N THR A 284 16.80 -14.03 19.38
CA THR A 284 16.63 -13.28 18.12
C THR A 284 17.52 -13.76 16.99
N MET A 285 18.47 -14.66 17.25
CA MET A 285 19.33 -15.24 16.21
C MET A 285 18.51 -16.11 15.25
N GLY A 286 18.82 -16.08 13.96
CA GLY A 286 18.16 -16.91 12.97
C GLY A 286 17.99 -16.22 11.63
N ILE A 287 17.16 -16.80 10.77
CA ILE A 287 16.97 -16.32 9.40
C ILE A 287 15.65 -15.56 9.30
N TYR A 288 15.75 -14.29 8.93
CA TYR A 288 14.61 -13.40 8.73
C TYR A 288 14.32 -13.29 7.24
N ARG A 289 13.05 -13.28 6.86
CA ARG A 289 12.62 -13.19 5.47
C ARG A 289 11.68 -12.00 5.32
N PHE A 290 11.81 -11.28 4.22
CA PHE A 290 10.82 -10.34 3.73
C PHE A 290 10.24 -10.90 2.45
N GLY A 291 8.93 -10.96 2.38
CA GLY A 291 8.24 -11.56 1.26
C GLY A 291 6.81 -11.10 1.11
N TYR A 292 6.14 -11.62 0.09
CA TYR A 292 4.75 -11.32 -0.23
C TYR A 292 3.92 -12.58 -0.19
N GLU A 293 2.83 -12.55 0.56
CA GLU A 293 1.71 -13.44 0.31
C GLU A 293 0.86 -12.80 -0.79
N TYR A 294 0.97 -13.34 -2.00
CA TYR A 294 0.40 -12.72 -3.21
C TYR A 294 -0.92 -13.35 -3.65
N ASP A 295 -1.17 -14.59 -3.23
CA ASP A 295 -2.45 -15.29 -3.31
C ASP A 295 -2.56 -16.17 -2.04
N PRO A 296 -3.77 -16.47 -1.52
CA PRO A 296 -3.91 -17.24 -0.29
C PRO A 296 -3.16 -18.59 -0.33
N GLY A 297 -2.21 -18.76 0.58
CA GLY A 297 -1.36 -19.96 0.65
C GLY A 297 -0.09 -19.92 -0.20
N TYR A 298 0.15 -18.83 -0.94
CA TYR A 298 1.35 -18.64 -1.75
C TYR A 298 2.17 -17.45 -1.23
N PHE A 299 3.32 -17.73 -0.63
CA PHE A 299 4.24 -16.72 -0.14
C PHE A 299 5.58 -16.79 -0.87
N GLU A 300 6.09 -15.64 -1.30
CA GLU A 300 7.37 -15.56 -2.00
C GLU A 300 8.41 -14.76 -1.22
N THR A 301 9.63 -15.30 -1.11
CA THR A 301 10.72 -14.62 -0.41
C THR A 301 11.47 -13.73 -1.36
N ILE A 302 11.58 -12.44 -1.01
CA ILE A 302 12.28 -11.45 -1.81
C ILE A 302 13.64 -11.11 -1.22
N CYS A 303 13.72 -11.00 0.10
CA CYS A 303 14.97 -10.80 0.82
C CYS A 303 15.06 -11.77 2.00
N PHE A 304 16.27 -12.20 2.35
CA PHE A 304 16.54 -13.02 3.52
C PHE A 304 17.79 -12.54 4.28
N PHE A 305 17.79 -12.61 5.62
CA PHE A 305 18.85 -12.03 6.44
C PHE A 305 19.27 -13.03 7.51
N PRO A 306 20.50 -13.57 7.43
CA PRO A 306 21.08 -14.37 8.50
C PRO A 306 21.54 -13.49 9.65
N VAL A 307 20.77 -13.46 10.72
CA VAL A 307 21.07 -12.68 11.94
C VAL A 307 21.77 -13.57 12.95
N TYR A 308 22.97 -13.17 13.36
CA TYR A 308 23.78 -13.85 14.37
C TYR A 308 24.43 -12.82 15.29
N ILE A 309 24.83 -13.26 16.49
CA ILE A 309 25.63 -12.44 17.41
C ILE A 309 27.10 -12.71 17.11
N HIS A 310 27.88 -11.65 16.85
CA HIS A 310 29.30 -11.81 16.57
C HIS A 310 30.08 -12.20 17.83
N GLN A 311 30.88 -13.27 17.74
CA GLN A 311 31.73 -13.78 18.82
C GLN A 311 30.96 -13.94 20.14
N TRP A 312 29.76 -14.54 20.09
CA TRP A 312 28.97 -14.77 21.28
C TRP A 312 29.76 -15.63 22.27
N GLN A 313 30.05 -15.07 23.45
CA GLN A 313 30.90 -15.72 24.44
C GLN A 313 30.13 -16.82 25.17
N GLN A 314 30.66 -18.03 25.11
CA GLN A 314 30.16 -19.19 25.85
C GLN A 314 31.24 -19.75 26.75
N VAL A 315 30.95 -19.85 28.04
CA VAL A 315 31.89 -20.32 29.05
C VAL A 315 31.48 -21.71 29.52
N LEU A 316 32.32 -22.70 29.27
CA LEU A 316 32.08 -24.10 29.62
C LEU A 316 33.05 -24.59 30.70
N SER A 317 32.59 -25.55 31.49
CA SER A 317 33.46 -26.33 32.38
C SER A 317 34.13 -27.48 31.62
N HIS A 318 35.30 -27.89 32.10
CA HIS A 318 35.99 -29.07 31.58
C HIS A 318 35.09 -30.32 31.60
N GLY A 319 35.16 -31.14 30.55
CA GLY A 319 34.41 -32.40 30.42
C GLY A 319 32.95 -32.24 30.03
N VAL A 320 32.43 -31.01 29.87
CA VAL A 320 31.05 -30.79 29.46
C VAL A 320 30.90 -31.07 27.96
N THR A 321 29.79 -31.68 27.57
CA THR A 321 29.40 -31.82 26.16
C THR A 321 28.64 -30.58 25.71
N PHE A 322 28.97 -30.03 24.53
CA PHE A 322 28.34 -28.83 24.00
C PHE A 322 28.01 -28.97 22.52
N ASP A 323 26.82 -28.51 22.12
CA ASP A 323 26.36 -28.57 20.74
C ASP A 323 26.51 -27.20 20.06
N LEU A 324 27.40 -27.11 19.08
CA LEU A 324 27.43 -25.96 18.16
C LEU A 324 26.23 -26.06 17.21
N VAL A 325 25.35 -25.08 17.20
CA VAL A 325 24.24 -25.05 16.24
C VAL A 325 24.68 -24.24 15.02
N CYS A 326 24.34 -24.66 13.82
CA CYS A 326 24.43 -23.82 12.64
C CYS A 326 23.00 -23.46 12.26
N ASN A 327 22.58 -22.20 12.12
CA ASN A 327 21.18 -21.90 11.74
C ASN A 327 20.92 -22.15 10.24
N SER A 328 21.24 -23.34 9.76
CA SER A 328 21.21 -23.71 8.35
C SER A 328 19.79 -24.04 7.89
N LEU A 329 19.01 -24.67 8.78
CA LEU A 329 17.58 -24.95 8.59
C LEU A 329 16.79 -23.72 8.17
N GLY A 330 17.00 -22.56 8.80
CA GLY A 330 16.28 -21.34 8.43
C GLY A 330 16.47 -20.92 6.96
N LEU A 331 17.59 -21.30 6.33
CA LEU A 331 17.86 -21.02 4.92
C LEU A 331 17.25 -22.05 3.97
N TRP A 332 16.68 -23.15 4.48
CA TRP A 332 16.11 -24.22 3.65
C TRP A 332 15.15 -23.73 2.58
N PRO A 333 14.18 -22.82 2.85
CA PRO A 333 13.29 -22.30 1.80
C PRO A 333 14.04 -21.60 0.67
N ILE A 334 15.17 -20.94 0.96
CA ILE A 334 16.00 -20.26 -0.05
C ILE A 334 16.80 -21.30 -0.84
N ILE A 335 17.39 -22.27 -0.15
CA ILE A 335 18.18 -23.36 -0.74
C ILE A 335 17.30 -24.21 -1.66
N SER A 336 16.08 -24.54 -1.24
CA SER A 336 15.19 -25.44 -1.96
C SER A 336 14.62 -24.81 -3.24
N LYS A 337 14.50 -23.47 -3.30
CA LYS A 337 14.09 -22.74 -4.49
C LYS A 337 15.17 -22.74 -5.59
N SER A 338 16.45 -22.68 -5.21
CA SER A 338 17.55 -22.54 -6.16
C SER A 338 18.07 -23.90 -6.65
N ALA A 339 17.35 -24.50 -7.59
CA ALA A 339 17.67 -25.85 -8.09
C ALA A 339 19.01 -25.97 -8.85
N LYS A 340 19.57 -24.86 -9.36
CA LYS A 340 20.80 -24.87 -10.17
C LYS A 340 22.07 -24.59 -9.37
N THR A 341 21.96 -24.03 -8.16
CA THR A 341 23.12 -23.60 -7.37
C THR A 341 23.47 -24.63 -6.32
N LYS A 342 24.76 -24.80 -6.05
CA LYS A 342 25.23 -25.73 -5.02
C LYS A 342 25.46 -25.02 -3.71
N TRP A 343 24.93 -25.59 -2.64
CA TRP A 343 25.08 -25.06 -1.29
C TRP A 343 25.97 -25.98 -0.46
N PHE A 344 26.82 -25.40 0.37
CA PHE A 344 27.74 -26.11 1.25
C PHE A 344 27.66 -25.51 2.64
N VAL A 345 27.97 -26.31 3.65
CA VAL A 345 28.09 -25.87 5.04
C VAL A 345 29.43 -26.30 5.59
N TYR A 346 30.06 -25.45 6.39
CA TYR A 346 31.28 -25.77 7.10
C TYR A 346 31.45 -24.91 8.35
N TRP A 347 32.30 -25.39 9.26
CA TRP A 347 32.74 -24.64 10.43
C TRP A 347 34.16 -24.12 10.22
N ASN A 348 34.35 -22.81 10.36
CA ASN A 348 35.68 -22.21 10.43
C ASN A 348 36.11 -22.13 11.90
N VAL A 349 37.14 -22.88 12.27
CA VAL A 349 37.60 -23.00 13.66
C VAL A 349 39.01 -22.42 13.80
N THR A 350 39.15 -21.52 14.76
CA THR A 350 40.44 -20.91 15.14
C THR A 350 40.67 -21.09 16.63
N LEU A 351 41.56 -22.01 16.99
CA LEU A 351 41.91 -22.31 18.39
C LEU A 351 42.92 -21.30 18.95
N LEU A 352 42.82 -20.98 20.24
CA LEU A 352 43.70 -20.02 20.90
C LEU A 352 44.98 -20.64 21.48
N GLU A 353 44.92 -21.87 21.97
CA GLU A 353 46.12 -22.63 22.37
C GLU A 353 46.75 -23.25 21.11
N LYS A 354 48.04 -22.94 20.86
CA LYS A 354 48.80 -23.51 19.73
C LYS A 354 49.11 -24.98 20.03
N GLU A 355 48.89 -25.88 19.08
CA GLU A 355 49.55 -27.18 19.11
C GLU A 355 51.08 -26.94 19.00
N GLU A 356 51.86 -27.46 19.95
CA GLU A 356 53.31 -27.42 19.94
C GLU A 356 53.86 -28.33 18.83
N GLN A 357 53.73 -27.91 17.57
CA GLN A 357 54.60 -28.27 16.46
C GLN A 357 54.17 -27.49 15.23
N ASN A 358 55.02 -26.54 14.84
CA ASN A 358 55.08 -25.86 13.55
C ASN A 358 53.76 -25.78 12.76
N ASP A 359 52.95 -24.75 13.01
CA ASP A 359 52.45 -23.97 11.88
C ASP A 359 51.87 -22.61 12.29
N THR A 360 52.05 -21.65 11.39
CA THR A 360 51.28 -20.41 11.29
C THR A 360 49.80 -20.64 11.61
N LYS A 361 49.11 -19.68 12.26
CA LYS A 361 47.67 -19.74 12.65
C LYS A 361 46.83 -20.50 11.61
N LYS A 362 46.71 -21.83 11.74
CA LYS A 362 46.09 -22.66 10.72
C LYS A 362 44.61 -22.65 10.99
N HIS A 363 43.88 -21.87 10.21
CA HIS A 363 42.43 -22.03 10.07
C HIS A 363 42.16 -23.49 9.73
N LYS A 364 41.39 -24.18 10.58
CA LYS A 364 40.98 -25.56 10.33
C LYS A 364 39.53 -25.55 9.90
N LEU A 365 39.30 -25.87 8.63
CA LEU A 365 37.96 -26.13 8.12
C LEU A 365 37.45 -27.44 8.71
N TRP A 366 36.39 -27.37 9.50
CA TRP A 366 35.71 -28.53 10.06
C TRP A 366 34.44 -28.79 9.26
N TRP A 367 34.22 -30.06 8.92
CA TRP A 367 33.00 -30.57 8.31
C TRP A 367 32.47 -29.74 7.16
N TYR A 368 33.27 -29.70 6.10
CA TYR A 368 32.82 -29.22 4.82
C TYR A 368 31.89 -30.25 4.17
N THR A 369 30.66 -29.85 3.85
CA THR A 369 29.65 -30.77 3.31
C THR A 369 28.75 -30.08 2.30
N GLU A 370 28.47 -30.75 1.18
CA GLU A 370 27.50 -30.31 0.17
C GLU A 370 26.08 -30.65 0.62
N LEU A 371 25.18 -29.67 0.54
CA LEU A 371 23.78 -29.77 0.95
C LEU A 371 22.93 -30.24 -0.23
N LYS A 372 22.27 -31.40 -0.09
CA LYS A 372 21.34 -31.92 -1.12
C LYS A 372 19.91 -31.42 -0.94
N ASN A 373 19.31 -30.96 -2.03
CA ASN A 373 17.89 -30.64 -2.09
C ASN A 373 17.08 -31.91 -2.38
N SER A 374 16.27 -32.36 -1.41
CA SER A 374 15.43 -33.55 -1.50
C SER A 374 14.36 -33.48 -2.59
N HIS A 375 13.95 -32.27 -3.01
CA HIS A 375 12.93 -32.06 -4.04
C HIS A 375 13.44 -32.28 -5.48
N ILE A 376 14.76 -32.23 -5.70
CA ILE A 376 15.37 -32.39 -7.05
C ILE A 376 15.49 -33.87 -7.44
N ASN A 377 15.55 -34.78 -6.47
CA ASN A 377 15.87 -36.20 -6.70
C ASN A 377 14.72 -37.07 -7.25
N LYS A 378 13.63 -36.50 -7.76
CA LYS A 378 12.57 -37.31 -8.41
C LYS A 378 12.81 -37.59 -9.90
N HIS A 379 13.84 -37.00 -10.54
CA HIS A 379 14.10 -37.20 -11.97
C HIS A 379 15.45 -37.82 -12.36
N GLU A 380 16.37 -38.07 -11.43
CA GLU A 380 17.62 -38.78 -11.72
C GLU A 380 17.63 -40.17 -11.08
N GLY A 381 16.67 -40.99 -11.49
CA GLY A 381 16.78 -42.43 -11.40
C GLY A 381 16.94 -42.98 -12.80
N ASN A 382 18.18 -43.05 -13.30
CA ASN A 382 18.67 -44.14 -14.15
C ASN A 382 20.13 -43.90 -14.59
N ASN A 383 20.96 -44.91 -14.29
CA ASN A 383 22.22 -45.28 -14.95
C ASN A 383 23.41 -44.31 -14.87
N SER A 384 24.37 -44.61 -14.00
CA SER A 384 25.51 -45.45 -14.40
C SER A 384 26.44 -45.71 -13.21
N PHE A 385 26.83 -46.98 -13.06
CA PHE A 385 28.11 -47.33 -12.48
C PHE A 385 29.18 -46.84 -13.47
N ASP A 386 30.13 -46.03 -13.04
CA ASP A 386 31.48 -46.08 -13.62
C ASP A 386 32.56 -45.48 -12.70
N ASN A 387 33.40 -46.41 -12.25
CA ASN A 387 34.86 -46.40 -12.09
C ASN A 387 35.58 -45.13 -11.59
N GLN A 388 36.19 -45.31 -10.41
CA GLN A 388 37.24 -44.49 -9.81
C GLN A 388 38.43 -44.25 -10.77
N THR A 389 38.97 -43.03 -10.74
CA THR A 389 40.41 -42.79 -10.70
C THR A 389 40.73 -41.49 -9.94
N ASP A 390 41.38 -41.66 -8.80
CA ASP A 390 42.37 -40.82 -8.12
C ASP A 390 42.24 -39.28 -8.11
N ASN A 391 41.71 -38.76 -7.00
CA ASN A 391 42.18 -37.54 -6.35
C ASN A 391 42.03 -37.67 -4.82
N PRO A 392 43.02 -37.25 -4.00
CA PRO A 392 43.10 -37.66 -2.61
C PRO A 392 42.08 -36.92 -1.72
N SER A 393 41.21 -37.72 -1.10
CA SER A 393 40.41 -37.46 0.12
C SER A 393 39.51 -36.22 0.15
N ILE A 394 38.35 -36.31 -0.50
CA ILE A 394 37.13 -35.64 -0.01
C ILE A 394 36.13 -36.74 0.33
N PHE A 395 36.27 -37.29 1.54
CA PHE A 395 35.26 -38.19 2.12
C PHE A 395 33.99 -37.36 2.38
N GLY A 396 33.04 -37.40 1.45
CA GLY A 396 31.73 -36.79 1.61
C GLY A 396 30.64 -37.86 1.64
N THR A 397 30.29 -38.37 2.82
CA THR A 397 28.94 -38.89 3.01
C THR A 397 27.97 -37.73 2.77
N GLN A 398 27.04 -37.90 1.84
CA GLN A 398 26.09 -36.86 1.43
C GLN A 398 25.05 -36.66 2.53
N PHE A 399 25.23 -35.65 3.36
CA PHE A 399 24.33 -35.33 4.47
C PHE A 399 23.23 -34.36 4.05
N THR A 400 22.07 -34.45 4.71
CA THR A 400 21.00 -33.45 4.59
C THR A 400 21.32 -32.25 5.49
N LEU A 401 20.64 -31.12 5.25
CA LEU A 401 20.76 -29.92 6.09
C LEU A 401 20.57 -30.20 7.59
N TRP A 402 19.67 -31.13 7.92
CA TRP A 402 19.35 -31.54 9.29
C TRP A 402 20.48 -32.30 9.97
N ASP A 403 21.24 -33.09 9.21
CA ASP A 403 22.39 -33.83 9.71
C ASP A 403 23.57 -32.89 10.00
N THR A 404 23.57 -31.70 9.40
CA THR A 404 24.63 -30.69 9.51
C THR A 404 24.29 -29.52 10.44
N GLU A 405 23.11 -29.54 11.05
CA GLU A 405 22.64 -28.47 11.96
C GLU A 405 23.42 -28.48 13.29
N TYR A 406 23.82 -29.66 13.79
CA TYR A 406 24.36 -29.81 15.14
C TYR A 406 25.79 -30.38 15.22
N LYS A 407 26.58 -29.57 15.91
CA LYS A 407 27.96 -29.60 16.39
C LYS A 407 28.31 -30.24 17.70
N ARG A 408 28.16 -31.53 17.94
CA ARG A 408 28.53 -32.06 19.26
C ARG A 408 30.04 -32.10 19.52
N LEU A 409 30.48 -31.32 20.49
CA LEU A 409 31.81 -31.35 21.12
C LEU A 409 31.71 -32.17 22.40
N HIS A 410 32.33 -33.35 22.40
CA HIS A 410 32.39 -34.24 23.57
C HIS A 410 33.60 -33.90 24.44
N ASP A 411 33.46 -34.12 25.75
CA ASP A 411 34.53 -34.01 26.75
C ASP A 411 35.42 -32.78 26.56
N THR A 412 34.80 -31.60 26.63
CA THR A 412 35.48 -30.34 26.28
C THR A 412 36.72 -30.10 27.15
N VAL A 413 37.84 -29.82 26.49
CA VAL A 413 39.14 -29.58 27.12
C VAL A 413 39.65 -28.18 26.81
N LYS A 414 40.53 -27.64 27.65
CA LYS A 414 41.02 -26.24 27.55
C LYS A 414 41.55 -25.88 26.15
N LYS A 415 42.26 -26.80 25.49
CA LYS A 415 42.78 -26.64 24.12
C LYS A 415 41.72 -26.40 23.03
N MET A 416 40.44 -26.68 23.32
CA MET A 416 39.31 -26.39 22.44
C MET A 416 38.77 -24.95 22.64
N THR A 417 39.44 -24.12 23.45
CA THR A 417 39.11 -22.69 23.57
C THR A 417 39.46 -21.99 22.26
N GLY A 418 38.50 -21.26 21.67
CA GLY A 418 38.65 -20.73 20.32
C GLY A 418 37.42 -20.02 19.77
N TYR A 419 37.56 -19.58 18.52
CA TYR A 419 36.49 -19.01 17.72
C TYR A 419 35.92 -20.06 16.77
N TYR A 420 34.61 -20.16 16.76
CA TYR A 420 33.84 -21.13 15.98
C TYR A 420 32.78 -20.39 15.19
N GLU A 421 32.87 -20.44 13.86
CA GLU A 421 31.88 -19.80 12.99
C GLU A 421 31.26 -20.82 12.04
N CYS A 422 29.93 -20.84 11.95
CA CYS A 422 29.26 -21.62 10.92
C CYS A 422 29.07 -20.77 9.67
N HIS A 423 29.58 -21.29 8.56
CA HIS A 423 29.51 -20.67 7.24
C HIS A 423 28.65 -21.54 6.33
N ILE A 424 27.72 -20.89 5.63
CA ILE A 424 26.92 -21.48 4.58
C ILE A 424 27.30 -20.82 3.28
N PHE A 425 27.83 -21.62 2.37
CA PHE A 425 28.43 -21.18 1.13
C PHE A 425 27.54 -21.56 -0.04
N ASN A 426 27.28 -20.62 -0.94
CA ASN A 426 26.54 -20.83 -2.17
C ASN A 426 27.46 -20.59 -3.37
N GLN A 427 27.65 -21.63 -4.17
CA GLN A 427 28.31 -21.58 -5.47
C GLN A 427 27.25 -21.34 -6.56
N ILE A 428 27.19 -20.10 -7.08
CA ILE A 428 26.26 -19.73 -8.14
C ILE A 428 26.83 -20.09 -9.51
N ASN A 429 28.08 -19.71 -9.77
CA ASN A 429 28.81 -20.04 -10.99
C ASN A 429 30.31 -20.23 -10.68
N SER A 430 31.15 -20.42 -11.69
CA SER A 430 32.59 -20.64 -11.50
C SER A 430 33.33 -19.41 -10.94
N THR A 431 32.75 -18.21 -11.04
CA THR A 431 33.41 -16.94 -10.73
C THR A 431 32.81 -16.20 -9.54
N PHE A 432 31.62 -16.57 -9.11
CA PHE A 432 30.84 -15.86 -8.10
C PHE A 432 30.28 -16.82 -7.07
N ASN A 433 30.79 -16.64 -5.85
CA ASN A 433 30.40 -17.40 -4.68
C ASN A 433 29.99 -16.45 -3.57
N ARG A 434 29.10 -16.92 -2.69
CA ARG A 434 28.62 -16.15 -1.54
C ARG A 434 28.75 -16.97 -0.28
N THR A 435 29.13 -16.32 0.81
CA THR A 435 29.27 -16.97 2.11
C THR A 435 28.42 -16.23 3.12
N PHE A 436 27.58 -16.95 3.85
CA PHE A 436 26.72 -16.44 4.89
C PHE A 436 27.15 -17.02 6.23
N ILE A 437 27.38 -16.15 7.21
CA ILE A 437 27.65 -16.57 8.59
C ILE A 437 26.31 -16.68 9.31
N THR A 438 26.03 -17.84 9.89
CA THR A 438 24.78 -18.08 10.63
C THR A 438 24.99 -18.25 12.12
N GLN A 439 26.25 -18.45 12.54
CA GLN A 439 26.64 -18.57 13.94
C GLN A 439 28.09 -18.09 14.11
N SER A 440 28.38 -17.37 15.20
CA SER A 440 29.73 -16.97 15.59
C SER A 440 29.85 -17.07 17.10
N ILE A 441 30.65 -18.01 17.59
CA ILE A 441 30.83 -18.32 19.02
C ILE A 441 32.29 -18.13 19.39
N HIS A 442 32.51 -17.47 20.54
CA HIS A 442 33.79 -17.49 21.23
C HIS A 442 33.67 -18.44 22.43
N LEU A 443 34.23 -19.64 22.29
CA LEU A 443 34.14 -20.69 23.29
C LEU A 443 35.32 -20.61 24.26
N ILE A 444 35.03 -20.48 25.55
CA ILE A 444 36.02 -20.44 26.62
C ILE A 444 35.81 -21.63 27.54
N ILE A 445 36.75 -22.56 27.57
CA ILE A 445 36.66 -23.76 28.41
C ILE A 445 37.56 -23.58 29.62
N LYS A 446 36.96 -23.62 30.81
CA LYS A 446 37.70 -23.55 32.07
C LYS A 446 38.54 -24.80 32.25
N SER A 447 39.71 -24.64 32.88
CA SER A 447 40.52 -25.77 33.33
C SER A 447 39.75 -26.60 34.35
N PRO A 448 40.03 -27.91 34.47
CA PRO A 448 39.42 -28.72 35.53
C PRO A 448 39.70 -28.04 36.86
N SER A 449 38.66 -27.89 37.69
CA SER A 449 38.83 -27.44 39.06
C SER A 449 39.77 -28.43 39.75
N ASN A 450 40.94 -27.97 40.18
CA ASN A 450 41.91 -28.80 40.90
C ASN A 450 41.20 -29.53 42.04
N ILE A 451 40.99 -30.83 41.90
CA ILE A 451 40.72 -31.72 43.02
C ILE A 451 42.09 -32.02 43.64
N TRP A 452 42.64 -31.04 44.33
CA TRP A 452 43.76 -31.21 45.26
C TRP A 452 43.62 -30.18 46.37
N THR A 453 42.80 -30.49 47.37
CA THR A 453 42.99 -30.09 48.76
C THR A 453 42.31 -31.10 49.67
N LEU A 454 42.97 -32.21 49.92
CA LEU A 454 43.39 -32.72 51.25
C LEU A 454 43.92 -34.15 51.12
#